data_AF-A0A0F3N2W8-F1
#
_entry.id   AF-A0A0F3N2W8-F1
#
_cell.length_a   1.000
_cell.length_b   1.000
_cell.length_c   1.000
_cell.angle_alpha   90.00
_cell.angle_beta   90.00
_cell.angle_gamma   90.00
#
_symmetry.space_group_name_H-M   'P 1'
#
loop_
_entity.id
_entity.type
_entity.pdbx_description
1 polymer ?
#
loop_
_entity_poly.entity_id
_entity_poly.type
_entity_poly.pdbx_seq_one_letter_code
_entity_poly.pdbx_strand_id
1 'polypeptide(L)'
;MKEVLNDSSNEVKIVVIWSLTETVRINPSLVQETLKILNTLLNNPSNYIEFTITKILGWIIQINPNISHDASKILKNLFSNSDYIIKSESALSLVELGKVKPAEEAFKVFKDILSDPYVDRYAKYEAAWNLIEILKVMLVNKGGHKQFNELKIIYLTKIEAFQFDEDLHTKANTILHKITDHIISLKNIRKVKILK
;
A
#
# COMPACT_ATOMS: atom_id res chain seq x y z
N MET A 1 21.75 -8.66 19.58
CA MET A 1 21.51 -7.91 18.32
C MET A 1 20.62 -6.69 18.55
N LYS A 2 19.43 -6.79 19.18
CA LYS A 2 18.59 -5.61 19.50
C LYS A 2 19.30 -4.50 20.28
N GLU A 3 19.96 -4.83 21.39
CA GLU A 3 20.66 -3.84 22.23
C GLU A 3 21.82 -3.18 21.48
N VAL A 4 22.63 -3.98 20.77
CA VAL A 4 23.74 -3.50 19.93
C VAL A 4 23.25 -2.57 18.81
N LEU A 5 22.06 -2.83 18.26
CA LEU A 5 21.51 -2.00 17.19
C LEU A 5 20.96 -0.67 17.72
N ASN A 6 20.33 -0.63 18.89
CA ASN A 6 19.76 0.62 19.41
C ASN A 6 20.82 1.71 19.61
N ASP A 7 22.00 1.33 20.12
CA ASP A 7 23.10 2.26 20.43
C ASP A 7 24.02 2.54 19.24
N SER A 8 23.77 1.93 18.09
CA SER A 8 24.60 2.11 16.90
C SER A 8 24.21 3.36 16.08
N SER A 9 25.15 3.85 15.27
CA SER A 9 24.92 4.99 14.38
C SER A 9 23.87 4.67 13.31
N ASN A 10 23.28 5.70 12.69
CA ASN A 10 22.30 5.51 11.63
C ASN A 10 22.89 4.75 10.43
N GLU A 11 24.16 4.98 10.10
CA GLU A 11 24.86 4.30 9.02
C GLU A 11 24.94 2.79 9.26
N VAL A 12 25.29 2.39 10.48
CA VAL A 12 25.35 0.97 10.88
C VAL A 12 23.95 0.34 10.81
N LYS A 13 22.93 1.04 11.35
CA LYS A 13 21.54 0.58 11.28
C LYS A 13 21.07 0.39 9.83
N ILE A 14 21.40 1.32 8.93
CA ILE A 14 21.06 1.24 7.49
C ILE A 14 21.71 0.02 6.85
N VAL A 15 23.01 -0.20 7.07
CA VAL A 15 23.71 -1.38 6.53
C VAL A 15 23.03 -2.66 7.00
N VAL A 16 22.68 -2.74 8.29
CA VAL A 16 21.99 -3.91 8.86
C VAL A 16 20.62 -4.11 8.22
N ILE A 17 19.83 -3.05 8.05
CA ILE A 17 18.52 -3.11 7.42
C ILE A 17 18.64 -3.65 5.97
N TRP A 18 19.62 -3.19 5.20
CA TRP A 18 19.88 -3.72 3.86
C TRP A 18 20.31 -5.19 3.89
N SER A 19 21.22 -5.57 4.78
CA SER A 19 21.68 -6.96 4.94
C SER A 19 20.55 -7.91 5.35
N LEU A 20 19.58 -7.46 6.16
CA LEU A 20 18.41 -8.26 6.52
C LEU A 20 17.54 -8.58 5.30
N THR A 21 17.41 -7.63 4.37
CA THR A 21 16.67 -7.84 3.12
C THR A 21 17.31 -8.94 2.28
N GLU A 22 18.62 -8.87 2.12
CA GLU A 22 19.40 -9.86 1.38
C GLU A 22 19.36 -11.23 2.08
N THR A 23 19.40 -11.24 3.41
CA THR A 23 19.25 -12.45 4.21
C THR A 23 17.88 -13.11 3.99
N VAL A 24 16.79 -12.34 3.97
CA VAL A 24 15.45 -12.85 3.65
C VAL A 24 15.36 -13.34 2.21
N ARG A 25 16.04 -12.69 1.26
CA ARG A 25 16.12 -13.14 -0.14
C ARG A 25 16.76 -14.52 -0.26
N ILE A 26 17.84 -14.77 0.50
CA ILE A 26 18.56 -16.06 0.52
C ILE A 26 17.79 -17.11 1.32
N ASN A 27 17.20 -16.72 2.44
CA ASN A 27 16.43 -17.60 3.33
C ASN A 27 15.09 -16.96 3.75
N PRO A 28 14.02 -17.16 2.96
CA PRO A 28 12.70 -16.56 3.23
C PRO A 28 12.05 -16.97 4.55
N SER A 29 12.52 -18.04 5.20
CA SER A 29 12.01 -18.47 6.52
C SER A 29 12.31 -17.45 7.63
N LEU A 30 13.31 -16.59 7.43
CA LEU A 30 13.73 -15.56 8.40
C LEU A 30 12.86 -14.30 8.38
N VAL A 31 11.86 -14.21 7.49
CA VAL A 31 11.08 -12.98 7.29
C VAL A 31 10.43 -12.45 8.58
N GLN A 32 9.92 -13.34 9.43
CA GLN A 32 9.25 -12.98 10.68
C GLN A 32 10.23 -12.41 11.71
N GLU A 33 11.45 -12.93 11.74
CA GLU A 33 12.51 -12.39 12.59
C GLU A 33 12.97 -11.02 12.09
N THR A 34 13.16 -10.88 10.77
CA THR A 34 13.47 -9.61 10.13
C THR A 34 12.44 -8.55 10.46
N LEU A 35 11.13 -8.84 10.33
CA LEU A 35 10.08 -7.88 10.69
C LEU A 35 10.13 -7.44 12.14
N LYS A 36 10.41 -8.35 13.08
CA LYS A 36 10.57 -8.00 14.50
C LYS A 36 11.75 -7.06 14.74
N ILE A 37 12.85 -7.25 14.01
CA ILE A 37 14.03 -6.37 14.07
C ILE A 37 13.69 -5.00 13.48
N LEU A 38 13.13 -4.95 12.27
CA LEU A 38 12.72 -3.70 11.63
C LEU A 38 11.75 -2.90 12.52
N ASN A 39 10.75 -3.56 13.10
CA ASN A 39 9.81 -2.89 14.00
C ASN A 39 10.47 -2.35 15.27
N THR A 40 11.57 -2.95 15.73
CA THR A 40 12.34 -2.42 16.87
C THR A 40 13.14 -1.18 16.48
N LEU A 41 13.68 -1.14 15.26
CA LEU A 41 14.41 0.00 14.72
C LEU A 41 13.51 1.22 14.45
N LEU A 42 12.19 1.02 14.44
CA LEU A 42 11.17 2.07 14.38
C LEU A 42 10.84 2.69 15.75
N ASN A 43 11.55 2.33 16.82
CA ASN A 43 11.44 3.01 18.11
C ASN A 43 12.33 4.25 18.11
N ASN A 44 11.73 5.43 17.99
CA ASN A 44 12.42 6.73 17.87
C ASN A 44 13.45 6.76 16.70
N PRO A 45 13.00 6.49 15.46
CA PRO A 45 13.88 6.41 14.31
C PRO A 45 14.31 7.80 13.84
N SER A 46 15.42 7.87 13.11
CA SER A 46 15.65 9.02 12.22
C SER A 46 14.87 8.84 10.92
N ASN A 47 14.60 9.93 10.20
CA ASN A 47 13.92 9.89 8.91
C ASN A 47 14.59 8.95 7.89
N TYR A 48 15.92 8.83 7.93
CA TYR A 48 16.66 7.90 7.06
C TYR A 48 16.36 6.43 7.40
N ILE A 49 16.20 6.10 8.68
CA ILE A 49 15.81 4.77 9.12
C ILE A 49 14.37 4.47 8.69
N GLU A 50 13.44 5.40 8.90
CA GLU A 50 12.05 5.24 8.45
C GLU A 50 11.98 4.99 6.95
N PHE A 51 12.63 5.83 6.15
CA PHE A 51 12.66 5.70 4.70
C PHE A 51 13.21 4.36 4.24
N THR A 52 14.35 3.94 4.82
CA THR A 52 15.03 2.69 4.47
C THR A 52 14.15 1.48 4.80
N ILE A 53 13.54 1.47 6.00
CA ILE A 53 12.62 0.39 6.42
C ILE A 53 11.40 0.35 5.51
N THR A 54 10.81 1.51 5.20
CA THR A 54 9.63 1.61 4.33
C THR A 54 9.88 0.93 2.98
N LYS A 55 10.97 1.33 2.32
CA LYS A 55 11.37 0.79 1.02
C LYS A 55 11.58 -0.73 1.04
N ILE A 56 12.27 -1.21 2.07
CA ILE A 56 12.60 -2.63 2.20
C ILE A 56 11.38 -3.48 2.54
N LEU A 57 10.41 -2.95 3.29
CA LEU A 57 9.14 -3.64 3.51
C LEU A 57 8.45 -3.93 2.16
N GLY A 58 8.44 -2.97 1.23
CA GLY A 58 7.95 -3.19 -0.13
C GLY A 58 8.64 -4.37 -0.83
N TRP A 59 9.97 -4.49 -0.69
CA TRP A 59 10.74 -5.59 -1.29
C TRP A 59 10.51 -6.92 -0.59
N ILE A 60 10.47 -6.93 0.75
CA ILE A 60 10.24 -8.14 1.54
C ILE A 60 8.85 -8.72 1.23
N ILE A 61 7.84 -7.88 1.04
CA ILE A 61 6.50 -8.31 0.64
C ILE A 61 6.53 -9.03 -0.72
N GLN A 62 7.33 -8.55 -1.68
CA GLN A 62 7.50 -9.24 -2.97
C GLN A 62 8.19 -10.60 -2.82
N ILE A 63 9.15 -10.72 -1.91
CA ILE A 63 9.86 -11.98 -1.63
C ILE A 63 8.94 -12.99 -0.92
N ASN A 64 8.17 -12.53 0.06
CA ASN A 64 7.29 -13.39 0.85
C ASN A 64 5.94 -12.70 1.15
N PRO A 65 4.93 -12.84 0.27
CA PRO A 65 3.64 -12.18 0.42
C PRO A 65 2.83 -12.58 1.67
N ASN A 66 3.21 -13.64 2.39
CA ASN A 66 2.48 -14.10 3.58
C ASN A 66 2.58 -13.11 4.75
N ILE A 67 3.52 -12.15 4.69
CA ILE A 67 3.69 -11.12 5.72
C ILE A 67 2.92 -9.82 5.44
N SER A 68 2.17 -9.77 4.34
CA SER A 68 1.47 -8.57 3.86
C SER A 68 0.61 -7.91 4.95
N HIS A 69 -0.08 -8.69 5.78
CA HIS A 69 -0.90 -8.13 6.86
C HIS A 69 -0.09 -7.38 7.93
N ASP A 70 1.09 -7.89 8.30
CA ASP A 70 1.92 -7.22 9.32
C ASP A 70 2.72 -6.07 8.72
N ALA A 71 3.23 -6.22 7.50
CA ALA A 71 3.90 -5.13 6.81
C ALA A 71 2.93 -3.98 6.45
N SER A 72 1.69 -4.26 6.07
CA SER A 72 0.69 -3.22 5.78
C SER A 72 0.34 -2.38 7.00
N LYS A 73 0.34 -2.95 8.21
CA LYS A 73 0.17 -2.18 9.46
C LYS A 73 1.34 -1.22 9.68
N ILE A 74 2.58 -1.67 9.48
CA ILE A 74 3.78 -0.84 9.63
C ILE A 74 3.76 0.28 8.59
N LEU A 75 3.52 -0.05 7.33
CA LEU A 75 3.43 0.91 6.23
C LEU A 75 2.30 1.92 6.44
N LYS A 76 1.13 1.51 6.96
CA LYS A 76 0.04 2.42 7.32
C LYS A 76 0.49 3.42 8.39
N ASN A 77 1.20 2.96 9.42
CA ASN A 77 1.69 3.83 10.48
C ASN A 77 2.69 4.88 9.95
N LEU A 78 3.66 4.45 9.12
CA LEU A 78 4.64 5.33 8.49
C LEU A 78 3.98 6.33 7.53
N PHE A 79 2.97 5.87 6.76
CA PHE A 79 2.19 6.73 5.89
C PHE A 79 1.44 7.85 6.65
N SER A 80 0.90 7.55 7.83
CA SER A 80 0.14 8.53 8.60
C SER A 80 1.02 9.51 9.37
N ASN A 81 2.17 9.05 9.88
CA ASN A 81 2.89 9.76 10.95
C ASN A 81 4.28 10.29 10.57
N SER A 82 4.76 10.01 9.35
CA SER A 82 6.11 10.45 8.92
C SER A 82 6.09 11.65 7.97
N ASP A 83 7.28 12.13 7.62
CA ASP A 83 7.46 13.19 6.62
C ASP A 83 7.05 12.75 5.21
N TYR A 84 6.77 13.74 4.35
CA TYR A 84 6.24 13.54 3.00
C TYR A 84 6.96 12.46 2.17
N ILE A 85 8.31 12.41 2.22
CA ILE A 85 9.10 11.43 1.47
C ILE A 85 8.78 9.99 1.92
N ILE A 86 8.62 9.78 3.24
CA ILE A 86 8.27 8.48 3.81
C ILE A 86 6.82 8.12 3.50
N LYS A 87 5.91 9.11 3.47
CA LYS A 87 4.51 8.90 3.07
C LYS A 87 4.42 8.38 1.63
N SER A 88 5.13 9.02 0.70
CA SER A 88 5.16 8.61 -0.70
C SER A 88 5.76 7.20 -0.85
N GLU A 89 6.90 6.91 -0.21
CA GLU A 89 7.52 5.57 -0.24
C GLU A 89 6.60 4.49 0.39
N SER A 90 5.85 4.85 1.44
CA SER A 90 4.90 3.94 2.08
C SER A 90 3.74 3.63 1.14
N ALA A 91 3.26 4.63 0.40
CA ALA A 91 2.23 4.47 -0.62
C ALA A 91 2.69 3.51 -1.73
N LEU A 92 3.89 3.71 -2.26
CA LEU A 92 4.48 2.86 -3.29
C LEU A 92 4.64 1.42 -2.80
N SER A 93 5.12 1.23 -1.57
CA SER A 93 5.29 -0.09 -0.96
C SER A 93 3.94 -0.81 -0.75
N LEU A 94 2.88 -0.08 -0.39
CA LEU A 94 1.52 -0.61 -0.33
C LEU A 94 0.97 -0.99 -1.72
N VAL A 95 1.34 -0.27 -2.78
CA VAL A 95 0.99 -0.66 -4.16
C VAL A 95 1.67 -1.97 -4.55
N GLU A 96 2.95 -2.14 -4.21
CA GLU A 96 3.67 -3.40 -4.44
C GLU A 96 3.02 -4.58 -3.71
N LEU A 97 2.56 -4.37 -2.47
CA LEU A 97 1.75 -5.36 -1.75
C LEU A 97 0.51 -5.77 -2.54
N GLY A 98 -0.22 -4.80 -3.08
CA GLY A 98 -1.44 -5.08 -3.81
C GLY A 98 -1.21 -5.87 -5.11
N LYS A 99 -0.03 -5.76 -5.71
CA LYS A 99 0.36 -6.56 -6.88
C LYS A 99 0.58 -8.03 -6.55
N VAL A 100 1.08 -8.35 -5.35
CA VAL A 100 1.48 -9.73 -4.99
C VAL A 100 0.42 -10.50 -4.18
N LYS A 101 -0.44 -9.81 -3.42
CA LYS A 101 -1.66 -10.23 -2.67
C LYS A 101 -1.57 -9.96 -1.16
N PRO A 102 -2.71 -9.65 -0.51
CA PRO A 102 -4.02 -9.33 -1.10
C PRO A 102 -4.16 -7.82 -1.42
N ALA A 103 -4.61 -7.50 -2.64
CA ALA A 103 -4.89 -6.11 -3.06
C ALA A 103 -5.90 -5.42 -2.13
N GLU A 104 -6.77 -6.20 -1.51
CA GLU A 104 -7.75 -5.79 -0.51
C GLU A 104 -7.14 -5.07 0.69
N GLU A 105 -5.97 -5.49 1.15
CA GLU A 105 -5.32 -4.86 2.31
C GLU A 105 -4.83 -3.46 1.95
N ALA A 106 -4.09 -3.32 0.84
CA ALA A 106 -3.66 -2.02 0.34
C ALA A 106 -4.85 -1.10 0.04
N PHE A 107 -5.91 -1.64 -0.58
CA PHE A 107 -7.15 -0.92 -0.81
C PHE A 107 -7.77 -0.38 0.48
N LYS A 108 -7.87 -1.23 1.52
CA LYS A 108 -8.42 -0.83 2.83
C LYS A 108 -7.59 0.29 3.46
N VAL A 109 -6.26 0.19 3.42
CA VAL A 109 -5.37 1.22 3.96
C VAL A 109 -5.63 2.57 3.29
N PHE A 110 -5.61 2.63 1.96
CA PHE A 110 -5.88 3.90 1.25
C PHE A 110 -7.29 4.43 1.48
N LYS A 111 -8.30 3.55 1.55
CA LYS A 111 -9.68 3.95 1.87
C LYS A 111 -9.79 4.55 3.27
N ASP A 112 -9.15 3.93 4.27
CA ASP A 112 -9.14 4.43 5.65
C ASP A 112 -8.51 5.83 5.71
N ILE A 113 -7.37 6.02 5.05
CA ILE A 113 -6.65 7.31 4.98
C ILE A 113 -7.52 8.41 4.36
N LEU A 114 -8.18 8.11 3.24
CA LEU A 114 -9.05 9.08 2.55
C LEU A 114 -10.30 9.45 3.36
N SER A 115 -10.75 8.54 4.21
CA SER A 115 -11.95 8.73 5.05
C SER A 115 -11.63 9.45 6.36
N ASP A 116 -10.35 9.55 6.74
CA ASP A 116 -9.93 10.18 7.98
C ASP A 116 -9.88 11.72 7.82
N PRO A 117 -10.69 12.49 8.57
CA PRO A 117 -10.70 13.94 8.47
C PRO A 117 -9.39 14.60 8.95
N TYR A 118 -8.60 13.93 9.80
CA TYR A 118 -7.39 14.47 10.40
C TYR A 118 -6.12 14.21 9.59
N VAL A 119 -6.19 13.33 8.59
CA VAL A 119 -5.08 13.12 7.66
C VAL A 119 -4.90 14.36 6.78
N ASP A 120 -3.65 14.80 6.65
CA ASP A 120 -3.28 15.97 5.87
C ASP A 120 -3.54 15.80 4.35
N ARG A 121 -3.60 16.92 3.65
CA ARG A 121 -3.94 16.95 2.21
C ARG A 121 -2.96 16.18 1.32
N TYR A 122 -1.68 16.14 1.66
CA TYR A 122 -0.67 15.45 0.85
C TYR A 122 -0.79 13.95 1.01
N ALA A 123 -0.97 13.48 2.24
CA ALA A 123 -1.28 12.09 2.51
C ALA A 123 -2.58 11.66 1.81
N LYS A 124 -3.62 12.51 1.79
CA LYS A 124 -4.85 12.23 1.00
C LYS A 124 -4.58 12.18 -0.50
N TYR A 125 -3.77 13.08 -1.04
CA TYR A 125 -3.38 13.09 -2.45
C TYR A 125 -2.66 11.79 -2.84
N GLU A 126 -1.60 11.42 -2.09
CA GLU A 126 -0.84 10.20 -2.32
C GLU A 126 -1.71 8.94 -2.23
N ALA A 127 -2.61 8.89 -1.23
CA ALA A 127 -3.54 7.77 -1.10
C ALA A 127 -4.53 7.69 -2.27
N ALA A 128 -5.02 8.82 -2.77
CA ALA A 128 -5.94 8.83 -3.90
C ALA A 128 -5.25 8.38 -5.21
N TRP A 129 -4.02 8.85 -5.45
CA TRP A 129 -3.21 8.43 -6.59
C TRP A 129 -2.88 6.94 -6.55
N ASN A 130 -2.45 6.44 -5.40
CA ASN A 130 -2.06 5.03 -5.27
C ASN A 130 -3.27 4.09 -5.17
N LEU A 131 -4.42 4.56 -4.68
CA LEU A 131 -5.69 3.82 -4.76
C LEU A 131 -6.07 3.53 -6.21
N ILE A 132 -5.89 4.49 -7.12
CA ILE A 132 -6.07 4.30 -8.56
C ILE A 132 -5.23 3.13 -9.08
N GLU A 133 -3.95 3.04 -8.68
CA GLU A 133 -3.08 1.93 -9.09
C GLU A 133 -3.56 0.59 -8.52
N ILE A 134 -3.98 0.54 -7.25
CA ILE A 134 -4.57 -0.68 -6.66
C ILE A 134 -5.83 -1.10 -7.41
N LEU A 135 -6.69 -0.17 -7.81
CA LEU A 135 -7.88 -0.48 -8.58
C LEU A 135 -7.55 -1.08 -9.95
N LYS A 136 -6.51 -0.59 -10.63
CA LYS A 136 -6.02 -1.20 -11.87
C LYS A 136 -5.57 -2.64 -11.63
N VAL A 137 -4.81 -2.88 -10.56
CA VAL A 137 -4.34 -4.23 -10.20
C VAL A 137 -5.53 -5.16 -9.94
N MET A 138 -6.52 -4.71 -9.17
CA MET A 138 -7.74 -5.50 -8.90
C MET A 138 -8.52 -5.81 -10.17
N LEU A 139 -8.56 -4.89 -11.14
CA LEU A 139 -9.29 -5.07 -12.40
C LEU A 139 -8.63 -6.17 -13.25
N VAL A 140 -7.30 -6.13 -13.35
CA VAL A 140 -6.52 -7.13 -14.08
C VAL A 140 -6.69 -8.51 -13.46
N ASN A 141 -6.67 -8.59 -12.12
CA ASN A 141 -6.67 -9.87 -11.40
C ASN A 141 -8.04 -10.55 -11.30
N LYS A 142 -9.13 -9.96 -11.82
CA LYS A 142 -10.51 -10.50 -11.85
C LYS A 142 -11.08 -11.00 -10.50
N GLY A 143 -10.40 -10.77 -9.38
CA GLY A 143 -10.81 -11.20 -8.04
C GLY A 143 -11.58 -10.14 -7.24
N GLY A 144 -11.52 -8.87 -7.66
CA GLY A 144 -11.99 -7.72 -6.88
C GLY A 144 -13.50 -7.41 -6.92
N HIS A 145 -14.35 -8.32 -7.43
CA HIS A 145 -15.75 -8.01 -7.75
C HIS A 145 -16.58 -7.51 -6.57
N LYS A 146 -16.28 -7.93 -5.34
CA LYS A 146 -16.99 -7.48 -4.13
C LYS A 146 -16.54 -6.07 -3.73
N GLN A 147 -15.23 -5.81 -3.77
CA GLN A 147 -14.62 -4.54 -3.39
C GLN A 147 -14.98 -3.43 -4.38
N PHE A 148 -15.11 -3.75 -5.68
CA PHE A 148 -15.61 -2.80 -6.68
C PHE A 148 -17.04 -2.34 -6.43
N ASN A 149 -17.89 -3.17 -5.81
CA ASN A 149 -19.23 -2.77 -5.40
C ASN A 149 -19.24 -2.01 -4.06
N GLU A 150 -18.26 -2.25 -3.18
CA GLU A 150 -18.09 -1.55 -1.90
C GLU A 150 -17.45 -0.16 -2.06
N LEU A 151 -16.71 0.06 -3.14
CA LEU A 151 -16.54 1.39 -3.70
C LEU A 151 -17.92 1.89 -4.08
N LYS A 152 -18.55 2.65 -3.19
CA LYS A 152 -19.40 3.72 -3.68
C LYS A 152 -18.48 4.55 -4.57
N ILE A 153 -18.55 4.30 -5.87
CA ILE A 153 -17.94 5.03 -7.01
C ILE A 153 -17.90 6.55 -6.77
N ILE A 154 -18.88 7.04 -6.00
CA ILE A 154 -19.05 8.39 -5.44
C ILE A 154 -17.90 8.89 -4.55
N TYR A 155 -17.14 8.02 -3.87
CA TYR A 155 -16.06 8.46 -2.97
C TYR A 155 -14.91 9.03 -3.76
N LEU A 156 -14.51 8.41 -4.89
CA LEU A 156 -13.46 8.95 -5.74
C LEU A 156 -13.84 10.36 -6.22
N THR A 157 -15.03 10.55 -6.76
CA THR A 157 -15.47 11.87 -7.27
C THR A 157 -15.68 12.96 -6.20
N LYS A 158 -15.62 12.60 -4.90
CA LYS A 158 -15.78 13.52 -3.76
C LYS A 158 -14.50 13.73 -2.96
N ILE A 159 -13.39 13.10 -3.32
CA ILE A 159 -12.10 13.37 -2.66
C ILE A 159 -11.73 14.83 -2.97
N GLU A 160 -11.69 15.67 -1.94
CA GLU A 160 -11.29 17.09 -2.06
C GLU A 160 -9.91 17.25 -2.72
N ALA A 161 -9.03 16.25 -2.61
CA ALA A 161 -7.72 16.26 -3.28
C ALA A 161 -7.83 16.34 -4.81
N PHE A 162 -8.93 15.90 -5.42
CA PHE A 162 -9.15 15.99 -6.87
C PHE A 162 -9.59 17.38 -7.34
N GLN A 163 -9.95 18.28 -6.43
CA GLN A 163 -10.30 19.66 -6.79
C GLN A 163 -9.07 20.50 -7.18
N PHE A 164 -7.86 20.00 -6.90
CA PHE A 164 -6.61 20.73 -7.08
C PHE A 164 -5.65 20.09 -8.10
N ASP A 165 -6.02 18.94 -8.68
CA ASP A 165 -5.21 18.22 -9.67
C ASP A 165 -6.11 17.61 -10.75
N GLU A 166 -6.13 18.28 -11.92
CA GLU A 166 -6.95 17.90 -13.07
C GLU A 166 -6.52 16.57 -13.70
N ASP A 167 -5.22 16.24 -13.66
CA ASP A 167 -4.69 14.97 -14.18
C ASP A 167 -5.16 13.81 -13.31
N LEU A 168 -5.05 13.95 -11.99
CA LEU A 168 -5.53 12.97 -11.05
C LEU A 168 -7.06 12.77 -11.14
N HIS A 169 -7.84 13.86 -11.26
CA HIS A 169 -9.28 13.79 -11.51
C HIS A 169 -9.61 13.04 -12.83
N THR A 170 -8.88 13.33 -13.91
CA THR A 170 -9.08 12.69 -15.21
C THR A 170 -8.74 11.20 -15.17
N LYS A 171 -7.64 10.83 -14.52
CA LYS A 171 -7.23 9.43 -14.31
C LYS A 171 -8.24 8.67 -13.45
N ALA A 172 -8.70 9.28 -12.35
CA ALA A 172 -9.74 8.72 -11.50
C ALA A 172 -11.00 8.41 -12.31
N ASN A 173 -11.51 9.38 -13.07
CA ASN A 173 -12.71 9.21 -13.89
C ASN A 173 -12.52 8.16 -14.99
N THR A 174 -11.37 8.13 -15.65
CA THR A 174 -11.09 7.12 -16.69
C THR A 174 -11.14 5.70 -16.13
N ILE A 175 -10.54 5.49 -14.95
CA ILE A 175 -10.55 4.17 -14.29
C ILE A 175 -11.95 3.84 -13.80
N LEU A 176 -12.68 4.82 -13.28
CA LEU A 176 -14.07 4.67 -12.85
C LEU A 176 -14.97 4.15 -13.97
N HIS A 177 -14.83 4.72 -15.17
CA HIS A 177 -15.55 4.26 -16.36
C HIS A 177 -15.18 2.80 -16.70
N LYS A 178 -13.88 2.47 -16.73
CA LYS A 178 -13.42 1.09 -16.97
C LYS A 178 -13.95 0.09 -15.95
N ILE A 179 -13.97 0.44 -14.66
CA ILE A 179 -14.57 -0.38 -13.59
C ILE A 179 -16.06 -0.57 -13.84
N THR A 180 -16.76 0.52 -14.16
CA THR A 180 -18.21 0.51 -14.41
C THR A 180 -18.56 -0.40 -15.58
N ASP A 181 -17.85 -0.26 -16.71
CA ASP A 181 -18.01 -1.09 -17.90
C ASP A 181 -17.76 -2.57 -17.59
N HIS A 182 -16.70 -2.85 -16.82
CA HIS A 182 -16.38 -4.21 -16.40
C HIS A 182 -17.50 -4.82 -15.54
N ILE A 183 -18.04 -4.08 -14.57
CA ILE A 183 -19.16 -4.53 -13.73
C ILE A 183 -20.41 -4.79 -14.58
N ILE A 184 -20.74 -3.90 -15.52
CA ILE A 184 -21.90 -4.06 -16.42
C ILE A 184 -21.74 -5.32 -17.27
N SER A 185 -20.57 -5.53 -17.87
CA SER A 185 -20.24 -6.72 -18.66
C SER A 185 -20.45 -8.01 -17.86
N LEU A 186 -19.95 -8.07 -16.62
CA LEU A 186 -20.14 -9.23 -15.75
C LEU A 186 -21.61 -9.49 -15.40
N LYS A 187 -22.39 -8.45 -15.12
CA LYS A 187 -23.83 -8.57 -14.87
C LYS A 187 -24.57 -9.14 -16.08
N ASN A 188 -24.20 -8.71 -17.28
CA ASN A 188 -24.77 -9.22 -18.53
C ASN A 188 -24.41 -10.70 -18.76
N ILE A 189 -23.15 -11.09 -18.52
CA ILE A 189 -22.71 -12.50 -18.60
C ILE A 189 -23.48 -13.39 -17.61
N ARG A 190 -23.68 -12.92 -16.36
CA ARG A 190 -24.46 -13.67 -15.35
C ARG A 190 -25.92 -13.83 -15.75
N LYS A 191 -26.57 -12.79 -16.30
CA LYS A 191 -27.95 -12.90 -16.81
C LYS A 191 -28.08 -13.94 -17.92
N VAL A 192 -27.14 -13.99 -18.86
CA VAL A 192 -27.16 -14.96 -19.98
C VAL A 192 -26.95 -16.40 -19.47
N LYS A 193 -26.17 -16.62 -18.40
CA LYS A 193 -25.97 -17.95 -17.81
C LYS A 193 -27.16 -18.48 -17.00
N ILE A 194 -28.07 -17.62 -16.53
CA ILE A 194 -29.27 -18.04 -15.77
C ILE A 194 -30.44 -18.36 -16.73
N LEU A 195 -30.35 -17.91 -17.98
CA LEU A 195 -31.37 -18.11 -19.03
C LEU A 195 -31.05 -19.30 -19.97
N LYS A 196 -30.02 -20.09 -19.66
CA LYS A 196 -29.67 -21.35 -20.34
C LYS A 196 -29.75 -22.50 -19.34
#